data_AF-A0A1R1PGY4-F1
#
_entry.id   AF-A0A1R1PGY4-F1
#
_cell.length_a   1.000
_cell.length_b   1.000
_cell.length_c   1.000
_cell.angle_alpha   90.00
_cell.angle_beta   90.00
_cell.angle_gamma   90.00
#
_symmetry.space_group_name_H-M   'P 1'
#
loop_
_entity.id
_entity.type
_entity.pdbx_description
1 polymer ?
#
loop_
_entity_poly.entity_id
_entity_poly.type
_entity_poly.pdbx_seq_one_letter_code
_entity_poly.pdbx_strand_id
1 'polypeptide(L)'
;MTEDDIAWMLEQMNGGDENEEGIDVADDHVEASKMGQEEKCDLFKEMLREKNVNPFGSYDTEELKFIDDDRYKLIESDQERRGLFDLVCKELIKEKKDKSTMREVKAKGAKIDTEMDIYEQLMRSESGDPPMSWPKFCQKFRTDARFLSVKSSLKRQSRYEGYLRKLNKVKKRQQKEKELSKEVKGGEDEDDGETKDSEEKEYESFIEMLKDLNEDYKLTKMRETFDTCWDLVCRKCGYDIRFLSVKSEAKRKNTELLALERLKNKRRLDQQRAMGDASSERKKLMRSTAEKTLTSLLNDYVFHAEATDTEIIDFLTKKRGYPQDVYPLADSYECTLDKSDVVRLVQRHKDNIWNKRGARLSAFLRENSHKFHLKDDWQPNVSDLIFDSTQQGPSYGKSIISSILGNTLPEPVLTRLYELYNNKPQASTTDPDIDKFASEILYWFEKSFIQYKKAEVEHLLKELSTAVVSNNFVQHIVSQEVLSNPTIQTEPQNHTQVIDSLYTRIVDTLKSDSRYMALDFIEAERSSTLKSLIVSSIKSNKNSLF
;
A
#
# COMPACT_ATOMS: atom_id res chain seq x y z
N MET A 1 45.44 13.19 65.40
CA MET A 1 45.23 14.00 64.19
C MET A 1 44.38 15.17 64.61
N THR A 2 45.06 16.27 64.90
CA THR A 2 44.44 17.54 65.29
C THR A 2 44.12 18.34 64.03
N GLU A 3 43.18 19.29 64.11
CA GLU A 3 42.73 20.10 62.96
C GLU A 3 43.90 20.84 62.27
N ASP A 4 44.97 21.13 63.00
CA ASP A 4 46.21 21.71 62.48
C ASP A 4 46.99 20.76 61.53
N ASP A 5 46.87 19.44 61.72
CA ASP A 5 47.51 18.43 60.85
C ASP A 5 46.81 18.36 59.47
N ILE A 6 45.50 18.67 59.43
CA ILE A 6 44.67 18.63 58.21
C ILE A 6 44.87 19.91 57.40
N ALA A 7 45.00 21.06 58.07
CA ALA A 7 45.28 22.33 57.42
C ALA A 7 46.64 22.33 56.71
N TRP A 8 47.68 21.76 57.35
CA TRP A 8 49.01 21.66 56.76
C TRP A 8 49.07 20.71 55.54
N MET A 9 48.27 19.64 55.53
CA MET A 9 48.17 18.73 54.38
C MET A 9 47.41 19.34 53.19
N LEU A 10 46.39 20.16 53.44
CA LEU A 10 45.62 20.81 52.37
C LEU A 10 46.40 21.95 51.69
N GLU A 11 47.31 22.60 52.41
CA GLU A 11 48.14 23.69 51.87
C GLU A 11 49.30 23.17 51.00
N GLN A 12 49.79 21.95 51.27
CA GLN A 12 50.77 21.27 50.41
C GLN A 12 50.21 20.79 49.06
N MET A 13 48.88 20.57 48.95
CA MET A 13 48.27 20.16 47.68
C MET A 13 47.90 21.34 46.77
N ASN A 14 47.88 22.57 47.28
CA ASN A 14 47.36 23.72 46.55
C ASN A 14 48.45 24.69 46.04
N GLY A 15 49.73 24.36 46.20
CA GLY A 15 50.84 25.26 45.90
C GLY A 15 51.93 24.66 45.03
N GLY A 16 51.79 24.81 43.70
CA GLY A 16 52.90 24.75 42.74
C GLY A 16 52.70 23.76 41.59
N ASP A 17 52.36 24.25 40.39
CA ASP A 17 53.38 24.69 39.43
C ASP A 17 52.69 25.34 38.21
N GLU A 18 53.20 26.49 37.78
CA GLU A 18 52.83 27.19 36.55
C GLU A 18 53.72 26.67 35.40
N ASN A 19 53.15 26.21 34.28
CA ASN A 19 53.52 26.68 32.92
C ASN A 19 52.84 25.92 31.76
N GLU A 20 52.34 26.76 30.84
CA GLU A 20 52.26 26.65 29.37
C GLU A 20 51.33 25.64 28.65
N GLU A 21 50.36 26.26 27.95
CA GLU A 21 49.85 26.05 26.57
C GLU A 21 48.31 25.99 26.61
N GLY A 22 47.54 27.00 26.19
CA GLY A 22 47.43 27.54 24.84
C GLY A 22 46.00 27.28 24.30
N ILE A 23 45.32 28.35 23.87
CA ILE A 23 44.13 28.42 22.97
C ILE A 23 42.73 28.49 23.62
N ASP A 24 42.22 29.72 23.62
CA ASP A 24 40.90 30.28 23.25
C ASP A 24 39.54 29.72 23.71
N VAL A 25 38.63 30.70 23.84
CA VAL A 25 37.17 30.71 23.74
C VAL A 25 36.39 30.64 25.05
N ALA A 26 35.93 31.81 25.54
CA ALA A 26 34.61 31.94 26.16
C ALA A 26 34.24 33.41 26.42
N ASP A 27 33.44 34.00 25.52
CA ASP A 27 32.39 34.95 25.91
C ASP A 27 31.17 34.71 25.02
N ASP A 28 30.43 33.63 25.32
CA ASP A 28 29.18 33.28 24.63
C ASP A 28 28.05 32.92 25.63
N HIS A 29 28.31 33.08 26.93
CA HIS A 29 27.37 32.67 27.99
C HIS A 29 26.29 33.72 28.31
N VAL A 30 26.32 34.89 27.67
CA VAL A 30 25.46 36.03 28.01
C VAL A 30 24.21 36.15 27.10
N GLU A 31 24.14 35.49 25.94
CA GLU A 31 22.97 35.61 25.04
C GLU A 31 21.85 34.57 25.22
N ALA A 32 22.12 33.40 25.83
CA ALA A 32 21.12 32.34 26.00
C ALA A 32 19.96 32.69 26.97
N SER A 33 20.14 33.70 27.82
CA SER A 33 19.14 34.15 28.81
C SER A 33 18.10 35.14 28.27
N LYS A 34 18.19 35.58 26.99
CA LYS A 34 17.21 36.51 26.39
C LYS A 34 16.25 35.89 25.36
N MET A 35 16.47 34.65 24.91
CA MET A 35 15.56 34.01 23.95
C MET A 35 14.26 33.53 24.62
N GLY A 36 13.14 33.77 23.95
CA GLY A 36 11.82 33.33 24.41
C GLY A 36 11.70 31.80 24.43
N GLN A 37 10.89 31.26 25.35
CA GLN A 37 10.66 29.81 25.45
C GLN A 37 10.10 29.19 24.16
N GLU A 38 9.27 29.95 23.44
CA GLU A 38 8.70 29.53 22.15
C GLU A 38 9.78 29.39 21.06
N GLU A 39 10.73 30.31 21.00
CA GLU A 39 11.85 30.28 20.05
C GLU A 39 12.79 29.10 20.33
N LYS A 40 13.06 28.83 21.61
CA LYS A 40 13.83 27.65 22.04
C LYS A 40 13.15 26.34 21.62
N CYS A 41 11.82 26.28 21.73
CA CYS A 41 11.05 25.10 21.31
C CYS A 41 11.06 24.89 19.79
N ASP A 42 11.01 25.96 19.01
CA ASP A 42 11.01 25.85 17.55
C ASP A 42 12.38 25.47 16.99
N LEU A 43 13.46 26.01 17.55
CA LEU A 43 14.84 25.57 17.24
C LEU A 43 15.05 24.08 17.56
N PHE A 44 14.46 23.59 18.65
CA PHE A 44 14.50 22.18 19.01
C PHE A 44 13.74 21.30 18.01
N LYS A 45 12.55 21.73 17.55
CA LYS A 45 11.78 21.00 16.52
C LYS A 45 12.49 20.97 15.16
N GLU A 46 13.15 22.07 14.80
CA GLU A 46 13.92 22.17 13.55
C GLU A 46 15.11 21.20 13.56
N MET A 47 15.87 21.19 14.66
CA MET A 47 16.97 20.23 14.89
C MET A 47 16.50 18.77 14.73
N LEU A 48 15.35 18.39 15.32
CA LEU A 48 14.81 17.03 15.20
C LEU A 48 14.49 16.63 13.76
N ARG A 49 14.09 17.59 12.92
CA ARG A 49 13.83 17.37 11.49
C ARG A 49 15.13 17.24 10.69
N GLU A 50 16.15 18.05 11.02
CA GLU A 50 17.47 18.02 10.37
C GLU A 50 18.24 16.72 10.66
N LYS A 51 18.21 16.25 11.92
CA LYS A 51 18.90 15.02 12.35
C LYS A 51 18.19 13.75 11.88
N ASN A 52 17.10 13.87 11.13
CA ASN A 52 16.33 12.80 10.51
C ASN A 52 15.97 11.69 11.51
N VAL A 53 15.43 12.10 12.65
CA VAL A 53 15.00 11.21 13.73
C VAL A 53 14.00 10.18 13.22
N ASN A 54 14.16 8.92 13.64
CA ASN A 54 13.23 7.87 13.29
C ASN A 54 11.91 8.07 14.06
N PRO A 55 10.78 8.35 13.39
CA PRO A 55 9.52 8.63 14.08
C PRO A 55 8.87 7.40 14.73
N PHE A 56 9.43 6.20 14.52
CA PHE A 56 9.03 4.96 15.17
C PHE A 56 10.03 4.47 16.24
N GLY A 57 11.14 5.20 16.43
CA GLY A 57 12.13 4.92 17.47
C GLY A 57 11.66 5.42 18.84
N SER A 58 12.24 4.87 19.92
CA SER A 58 12.05 5.44 21.26
C SER A 58 12.98 6.63 21.45
N TYR A 59 12.56 7.59 22.28
CA TYR A 59 13.33 8.79 22.60
C TYR A 59 14.77 8.45 22.99
N ASP A 60 14.95 7.49 23.92
CA ASP A 60 16.27 7.11 24.46
C ASP A 60 17.22 6.53 23.38
N THR A 61 16.70 5.97 22.29
CA THR A 61 17.52 5.44 21.17
C THR A 61 17.90 6.50 20.15
N GLU A 62 17.05 7.51 19.98
CA GLU A 62 17.24 8.57 18.99
C GLU A 62 17.97 9.78 19.59
N GLU A 63 17.88 9.97 20.92
CA GLU A 63 18.53 11.03 21.69
C GLU A 63 20.05 11.07 21.46
N LEU A 64 20.68 9.91 21.37
CA LEU A 64 22.12 9.78 21.09
C LEU A 64 22.57 10.47 19.78
N LYS A 65 21.65 10.79 18.87
CA LYS A 65 21.95 11.45 17.59
C LYS A 65 21.94 12.98 17.66
N PHE A 66 21.34 13.55 18.72
CA PHE A 66 21.13 14.99 18.85
C PHE A 66 21.50 15.55 20.23
N ILE A 67 21.99 14.71 21.15
CA ILE A 67 22.45 15.12 22.50
C ILE A 67 23.64 16.09 22.47
N ASP A 68 24.51 15.97 21.45
CA ASP A 68 25.70 16.81 21.28
C ASP A 68 25.39 18.17 20.61
N ASP A 69 24.15 18.41 20.19
CA ASP A 69 23.74 19.66 19.54
C ASP A 69 23.45 20.74 20.59
N ASP A 70 24.00 21.95 20.45
CA ASP A 70 23.82 23.01 21.44
C ASP A 70 22.34 23.44 21.60
N ARG A 71 21.52 23.22 20.56
CA ARG A 71 20.06 23.45 20.62
C ARG A 71 19.35 22.48 21.55
N TYR A 72 19.91 21.30 21.82
CA TYR A 72 19.35 20.34 22.78
C TYR A 72 19.49 20.83 24.22
N LYS A 73 20.56 21.57 24.54
CA LYS A 73 20.80 22.15 25.87
C LYS A 73 19.87 23.35 26.18
N LEU A 74 19.26 23.97 25.16
CA LEU A 74 18.38 25.14 25.31
C LEU A 74 17.07 24.85 26.06
N ILE A 75 16.57 23.62 25.98
CA ILE A 75 15.39 23.17 26.72
C ILE A 75 15.89 22.50 28.01
N GLU A 76 15.72 23.11 29.17
CA GLU A 76 16.27 22.59 30.43
C GLU A 76 15.51 21.36 30.96
N SER A 77 14.23 21.24 30.62
CA SER A 77 13.35 20.17 31.12
C SER A 77 13.34 18.94 30.20
N ASP A 78 13.81 17.80 30.71
CA ASP A 78 13.76 16.52 29.97
C ASP A 78 12.33 16.10 29.58
N GLN A 79 11.35 16.42 30.44
CA GLN A 79 9.94 16.14 30.17
C GLN A 79 9.42 16.95 28.97
N GLU A 80 9.90 18.19 28.81
CA GLU A 80 9.54 19.06 27.71
C GLU A 80 10.23 18.64 26.40
N ARG A 81 11.49 18.20 26.47
CA ARG A 81 12.21 17.58 25.33
C ARG A 81 11.47 16.34 24.80
N ARG A 82 11.08 15.43 25.69
CA ARG A 82 10.30 14.22 25.33
C ARG A 82 8.94 14.59 24.74
N GLY A 83 8.26 15.59 25.30
CA GLY A 83 6.99 16.10 24.79
C GLY A 83 7.08 16.68 23.37
N LEU A 84 8.11 17.48 23.09
CA LEU A 84 8.38 18.05 21.78
C LEU A 84 8.78 16.97 20.76
N PHE A 85 9.60 16.00 21.17
CA PHE A 85 9.97 14.84 20.36
C PHE A 85 8.74 14.04 19.92
N ASP A 86 7.83 13.72 20.85
CA ASP A 86 6.61 12.97 20.54
C ASP A 86 5.68 13.74 19.58
N LEU A 87 5.62 15.07 19.69
CA LEU A 87 4.87 15.93 18.78
C LEU A 87 5.46 15.88 17.36
N VAL A 88 6.77 16.04 17.22
CA VAL A 88 7.45 15.98 15.92
C VAL A 88 7.35 14.58 15.30
N CYS A 89 7.49 13.52 16.09
CA CYS A 89 7.30 12.15 15.62
C CYS A 89 5.87 11.92 15.10
N LYS A 90 4.84 12.43 15.79
CA LYS A 90 3.44 12.36 15.31
C LYS A 90 3.26 13.13 13.99
N GLU A 91 3.87 14.30 13.84
CA GLU A 91 3.83 15.07 12.60
C GLU A 91 4.54 14.35 11.45
N LEU A 92 5.71 13.76 11.69
CA LEU A 92 6.46 13.00 10.69
C LEU A 92 5.76 11.69 10.29
N ILE A 93 5.08 11.01 11.21
CA ILE A 93 4.22 9.84 10.88
C ILE A 93 3.05 10.28 10.00
N LYS A 94 2.41 11.40 10.33
CA LYS A 94 1.30 11.95 9.54
C LYS A 94 1.77 12.32 8.14
N GLU A 95 2.90 13.02 8.03
CA GLU A 95 3.50 13.40 6.76
C GLU A 95 3.93 12.16 5.93
N LYS A 96 4.49 11.13 6.56
CA LYS A 96 4.81 9.85 5.89
C LYS A 96 3.55 9.11 5.43
N LYS A 97 2.46 9.14 6.19
CA LYS A 97 1.16 8.56 5.80
C LYS A 97 0.53 9.33 4.63
N ASP A 98 0.60 10.65 4.64
CA ASP A 98 0.11 11.48 3.54
C ASP A 98 0.96 11.27 2.26
N LYS A 99 2.29 11.09 2.42
CA LYS A 99 3.19 10.72 1.32
C LYS A 99 3.00 9.27 0.84
N SER A 100 2.71 8.32 1.73
CA SER A 100 2.50 6.91 1.37
C SER A 100 1.15 6.70 0.69
N THR A 101 0.10 7.38 1.12
CA THR A 101 -1.20 7.40 0.43
C THR A 101 -1.06 8.03 -0.96
N MET A 102 -0.25 9.08 -1.13
CA MET A 102 0.11 9.59 -2.46
C MET A 102 0.92 8.60 -3.31
N ARG A 103 1.77 7.75 -2.72
CA ARG A 103 2.54 6.72 -3.44
C ARG A 103 1.70 5.49 -3.82
N GLU A 104 0.78 5.06 -2.95
CA GLU A 104 -0.18 3.98 -3.25
C GLU A 104 -1.15 4.36 -4.38
N VAL A 105 -1.48 5.65 -4.51
CA VAL A 105 -2.25 6.19 -5.65
C VAL A 105 -1.44 6.13 -6.96
N LYS A 106 -0.12 6.37 -6.92
CA LYS A 106 0.78 6.25 -8.09
C LYS A 106 1.02 4.81 -8.54
N ALA A 107 1.05 3.84 -7.63
CA ALA A 107 1.33 2.43 -7.93
C ALA A 107 0.14 1.68 -8.58
N LYS A 108 -1.10 2.19 -8.46
CA LYS A 108 -2.31 1.57 -8.99
C LYS A 108 -2.80 2.11 -10.35
N GLY A 109 -1.94 2.80 -11.12
CA GLY A 109 -2.24 3.17 -12.51
C GLY A 109 -3.47 4.07 -12.70
N ALA A 110 -3.93 4.75 -11.65
CA ALA A 110 -4.95 5.78 -11.76
C ALA A 110 -4.24 7.13 -11.88
N LYS A 111 -4.26 7.72 -13.07
CA LYS A 111 -4.07 9.16 -13.23
C LYS A 111 -5.08 9.86 -12.31
N ILE A 112 -4.59 10.47 -11.23
CA ILE A 112 -5.31 11.33 -10.29
C ILE A 112 -4.33 12.49 -10.08
N ASP A 113 -4.49 13.59 -10.81
CA ASP A 113 -5.37 14.73 -10.53
C ASP A 113 -4.47 15.89 -10.09
N THR A 114 -3.79 16.50 -11.07
CA THR A 114 -3.17 17.83 -10.89
C THR A 114 -4.05 18.94 -11.44
N GLU A 115 -5.24 18.61 -11.94
CA GLU A 115 -6.27 19.54 -12.33
C GLU A 115 -7.55 19.02 -11.69
N MET A 116 -8.33 19.89 -11.07
CA MET A 116 -9.76 19.61 -10.91
C MET A 116 -10.26 19.11 -12.27
N ASP A 117 -10.81 17.90 -12.32
CA ASP A 117 -11.35 17.25 -13.52
C ASP A 117 -12.07 18.33 -14.36
N ILE A 118 -11.50 18.73 -15.50
CA ILE A 118 -11.95 19.90 -16.29
C ILE A 118 -13.47 19.81 -16.58
N TYR A 119 -13.97 18.58 -16.62
CA TYR A 119 -15.37 18.23 -16.67
C TYR A 119 -16.18 18.59 -15.40
N GLU A 120 -15.65 18.35 -14.19
CA GLU A 120 -16.24 18.82 -12.93
C GLU A 120 -16.28 20.34 -12.81
N GLN A 121 -15.30 21.05 -13.36
CA GLN A 121 -15.34 22.52 -13.39
C GLN A 121 -16.49 23.03 -14.25
N LEU A 122 -16.70 22.44 -15.44
CA LEU A 122 -17.85 22.74 -16.30
C LEU A 122 -19.19 22.45 -15.60
N MET A 123 -19.28 21.33 -14.87
CA MET A 123 -20.49 20.98 -14.11
C MET A 123 -20.78 21.96 -12.99
N ARG A 124 -19.74 22.53 -12.34
CA ARG A 124 -19.91 23.52 -11.26
C ARG A 124 -20.31 24.90 -11.75
N SER A 125 -19.74 25.36 -12.86
CA SER A 125 -20.03 26.70 -13.38
C SER A 125 -21.33 26.77 -14.17
N GLU A 126 -21.66 25.73 -14.95
CA GLU A 126 -22.70 25.83 -15.99
C GLU A 126 -23.96 24.96 -15.77
N SER A 127 -24.07 24.22 -14.66
CA SER A 127 -25.25 23.34 -14.45
C SER A 127 -26.56 24.07 -14.19
N GLY A 128 -26.50 25.34 -13.75
CA GLY A 128 -27.66 26.16 -13.35
C GLY A 128 -28.26 25.81 -11.98
N ASP A 129 -29.18 26.64 -11.47
CA ASP A 129 -30.00 26.36 -10.29
C ASP A 129 -31.50 26.61 -10.60
N PRO A 130 -32.36 25.58 -10.68
CA PRO A 130 -32.07 24.16 -10.47
C PRO A 130 -31.22 23.54 -11.58
N PRO A 131 -30.41 22.50 -11.27
CA PRO A 131 -29.49 21.92 -12.22
C PRO A 131 -30.23 21.25 -13.38
N MET A 132 -29.76 21.50 -14.60
CA MET A 132 -30.42 21.03 -15.82
C MET A 132 -30.36 19.51 -16.01
N SER A 133 -31.33 18.95 -16.75
CA SER A 133 -31.36 17.50 -17.02
C SER A 133 -30.23 17.07 -17.94
N TRP A 134 -29.76 15.83 -17.78
CA TRP A 134 -28.64 15.28 -18.54
C TRP A 134 -28.75 15.44 -20.07
N PRO A 135 -29.91 15.16 -20.73
CA PRO A 135 -30.04 15.37 -22.17
C PRO A 135 -29.87 16.83 -22.59
N LYS A 136 -30.42 17.77 -21.79
CA LYS A 136 -30.29 19.22 -22.04
C LYS A 136 -28.86 19.71 -21.82
N PHE A 137 -28.16 19.16 -20.82
CA PHE A 137 -26.75 19.44 -20.56
C PHE A 137 -25.87 18.97 -21.73
N CYS A 138 -26.07 17.73 -22.20
CA CYS A 138 -25.36 17.18 -23.36
C CYS A 138 -25.58 17.99 -24.63
N GLN A 139 -26.81 18.43 -24.89
CA GLN A 139 -27.13 19.20 -26.09
C GLN A 139 -26.44 20.56 -26.08
N LYS A 140 -26.36 21.21 -24.91
CA LYS A 140 -25.78 22.55 -24.76
C LYS A 140 -24.24 22.54 -24.82
N PHE A 141 -23.58 21.52 -24.26
CA PHE A 141 -22.12 21.45 -24.16
C PHE A 141 -21.47 20.42 -25.08
N ARG A 142 -22.19 19.93 -26.09
CA ARG A 142 -21.72 18.87 -27.01
C ARG A 142 -20.37 19.18 -27.67
N THR A 143 -20.11 20.45 -27.95
CA THR A 143 -18.91 20.96 -28.63
C THR A 143 -17.88 21.55 -27.67
N ASP A 144 -18.16 21.64 -26.36
CA ASP A 144 -17.23 22.23 -25.39
C ASP A 144 -16.04 21.29 -25.16
N ALA A 145 -14.81 21.81 -25.29
CA ALA A 145 -13.58 21.05 -25.07
C ALA A 145 -13.53 20.43 -23.66
N ARG A 146 -14.11 21.12 -22.66
CA ARG A 146 -14.20 20.66 -21.27
C ARG A 146 -15.18 19.49 -21.13
N PHE A 147 -16.25 19.47 -21.93
CA PHE A 147 -17.19 18.35 -22.01
C PHE A 147 -16.59 17.14 -22.74
N LEU A 148 -15.80 17.36 -23.79
CA LEU A 148 -15.14 16.31 -24.56
C LEU A 148 -13.89 15.73 -23.90
N SER A 149 -13.38 16.36 -22.84
CA SER A 149 -12.27 15.84 -22.02
C SER A 149 -12.50 14.40 -21.54
N VAL A 150 -13.75 14.03 -21.27
CA VAL A 150 -14.16 12.66 -20.96
C VAL A 150 -14.67 11.98 -22.23
N LYS A 151 -13.81 11.20 -22.89
CA LYS A 151 -14.08 10.54 -24.19
C LYS A 151 -15.35 9.66 -24.19
N SER A 152 -15.65 8.97 -23.09
CA SER A 152 -16.80 8.05 -22.99
C SER A 152 -18.09 8.75 -22.56
N SER A 153 -19.17 8.59 -23.34
CA SER A 153 -20.51 9.15 -23.02
C SER A 153 -21.10 8.58 -21.72
N LEU A 154 -20.95 7.27 -21.49
CA LEU A 154 -21.41 6.61 -20.26
C LEU A 154 -20.69 7.15 -19.01
N LYS A 155 -19.38 7.42 -19.12
CA LYS A 155 -18.62 8.01 -18.02
C LYS A 155 -19.02 9.46 -17.76
N ARG A 156 -19.33 10.24 -18.80
CA ARG A 156 -19.85 11.61 -18.67
C ARG A 156 -21.19 11.64 -17.93
N GLN A 157 -22.11 10.75 -18.30
CA GLN A 157 -23.41 10.63 -17.63
C GLN A 157 -23.26 10.23 -16.16
N SER A 158 -22.47 9.19 -15.88
CA SER A 158 -22.24 8.71 -14.51
C SER A 158 -21.64 9.80 -13.61
N ARG A 159 -20.69 10.57 -14.12
CA ARG A 159 -20.08 11.71 -13.39
C ARG A 159 -21.09 12.83 -13.15
N TYR A 160 -21.91 13.18 -14.14
CA TYR A 160 -22.94 14.21 -14.00
C TYR A 160 -24.02 13.82 -12.99
N GLU A 161 -24.52 12.59 -13.05
CA GLU A 161 -25.48 12.08 -12.06
C GLU A 161 -24.86 12.01 -10.66
N GLY A 162 -23.59 11.65 -10.54
CA GLY A 162 -22.84 11.70 -9.29
C GLY A 162 -22.75 13.11 -8.71
N TYR A 163 -22.51 14.12 -9.56
CA TYR A 163 -22.51 15.53 -9.19
C TYR A 163 -23.90 16.00 -8.70
N LEU A 164 -24.98 15.64 -9.40
CA LEU A 164 -26.35 15.95 -8.97
C LEU A 164 -26.69 15.34 -7.60
N ARG A 165 -26.27 14.09 -7.34
CA ARG A 165 -26.45 13.45 -6.03
C ARG A 165 -25.70 14.20 -4.93
N LYS A 166 -24.47 14.67 -5.19
CA LYS A 166 -23.68 15.47 -4.25
C LYS A 166 -24.38 16.81 -3.96
N LEU A 167 -24.84 17.53 -4.99
CA LEU A 167 -25.58 18.78 -4.83
C LEU A 167 -26.86 18.61 -4.00
N ASN A 168 -27.68 17.60 -4.29
CA ASN A 168 -28.91 17.34 -3.55
C ASN A 168 -28.64 16.99 -2.08
N LYS A 169 -27.53 16.28 -1.80
CA LYS A 169 -27.11 15.96 -0.43
C LYS A 169 -26.67 17.21 0.34
N VAL A 170 -25.98 18.16 -0.32
CA VAL A 170 -25.59 19.44 0.29
C VAL A 170 -26.81 20.31 0.54
N LYS A 171 -27.73 20.46 -0.43
CA LYS A 171 -28.99 21.20 -0.25
C LYS A 171 -29.83 20.64 0.90
N LYS A 172 -29.94 19.32 1.01
CA LYS A 172 -30.65 18.66 2.12
C LYS A 172 -29.99 18.91 3.49
N ARG A 173 -28.66 18.99 3.55
CA ARG A 173 -27.93 19.37 4.78
C ARG A 173 -28.17 20.83 5.15
N GLN A 174 -28.04 21.75 4.19
CA GLN A 174 -28.28 23.17 4.41
C GLN A 174 -29.74 23.47 4.79
N GLN A 175 -30.70 22.74 4.22
CA GLN A 175 -32.10 22.86 4.62
C GLN A 175 -32.31 22.39 6.06
N LYS A 176 -31.74 21.24 6.43
CA LYS A 176 -31.81 20.72 7.80
C LYS A 176 -31.11 21.63 8.81
N GLU A 177 -29.99 22.24 8.43
CA GLU A 177 -29.25 23.21 9.24
C GLU A 177 -30.00 24.54 9.39
N LYS A 178 -30.66 25.01 8.31
CA LYS A 178 -31.56 26.18 8.38
C LYS A 178 -32.79 25.90 9.27
N GLU A 179 -33.36 24.71 9.18
CA GLU A 179 -34.47 24.27 10.06
C GLU A 179 -34.01 24.22 11.53
N LEU A 180 -32.84 23.66 11.83
CA LEU A 180 -32.25 23.69 13.18
C LEU A 180 -31.96 25.13 13.65
N SER A 181 -31.43 26.00 12.78
CA SER A 181 -31.12 27.39 13.16
C SER A 181 -32.37 28.24 13.40
N LYS A 182 -33.50 27.92 12.76
CA LYS A 182 -34.80 28.57 13.00
C LYS A 182 -35.45 28.07 14.29
N GLU A 183 -35.22 26.81 14.67
CA GLU A 183 -35.63 26.30 15.98
C GLU A 183 -34.83 26.93 17.13
N VAL A 184 -33.55 27.27 16.92
CA VAL A 184 -32.71 27.93 17.94
C VAL A 184 -32.98 29.44 18.05
N LYS A 185 -33.34 30.13 16.96
CA LYS A 185 -33.62 31.58 16.97
C LYS A 185 -35.05 31.97 17.37
N GLY A 186 -35.92 31.02 17.70
CA GLY A 186 -37.29 31.29 18.15
C GLY A 186 -37.44 31.36 19.67
N GLY A 187 -36.35 31.51 20.43
CA GLY A 187 -36.33 31.32 21.88
C GLY A 187 -35.61 32.37 22.72
N GLU A 188 -35.22 33.52 22.16
CA GLU A 188 -34.60 34.62 22.93
C GLU A 188 -35.22 35.96 22.53
N ASP A 189 -35.40 36.83 23.56
CA ASP A 189 -36.18 38.08 23.67
C ASP A 189 -37.65 37.82 24.12
N GLU A 190 -38.16 38.20 25.31
CA GLU A 190 -37.94 39.39 26.14
C GLU A 190 -38.01 39.10 27.67
N ASP A 191 -37.34 40.02 28.37
CA ASP A 191 -37.29 40.36 29.79
C ASP A 191 -38.67 40.67 30.40
N ASP A 192 -38.88 40.23 31.65
CA ASP A 192 -39.51 41.02 32.73
C ASP A 192 -39.69 40.12 33.96
N GLY A 193 -38.85 40.35 34.97
CA GLY A 193 -39.07 39.85 36.30
C GLY A 193 -40.06 40.73 37.04
N GLU A 194 -41.17 40.17 37.51
CA GLU A 194 -41.81 40.55 38.78
C GLU A 194 -42.98 39.59 39.13
N THR A 195 -43.10 39.29 40.43
CA THR A 195 -44.26 38.69 41.14
C THR A 195 -44.58 37.19 40.99
N LYS A 196 -43.71 36.31 41.51
CA LYS A 196 -44.04 34.90 41.79
C LYS A 196 -45.02 34.67 42.96
N ASP A 197 -45.22 35.65 43.83
CA ASP A 197 -46.00 35.44 45.06
C ASP A 197 -47.51 35.73 44.91
N SER A 198 -47.94 36.30 43.77
CA SER A 198 -49.37 36.56 43.49
C SER A 198 -50.02 35.41 42.74
N GLU A 199 -49.30 34.80 41.79
CA GLU A 199 -49.83 33.72 40.97
C GLU A 199 -50.03 32.41 41.76
N GLU A 200 -49.17 32.12 42.75
CA GLU A 200 -49.26 30.90 43.55
C GLU A 200 -50.49 30.91 44.50
N LYS A 201 -50.88 32.09 44.99
CA LYS A 201 -52.11 32.26 45.81
C LYS A 201 -53.39 32.18 44.98
N GLU A 202 -53.37 32.66 43.74
CA GLU A 202 -54.50 32.48 42.81
C GLU A 202 -54.60 31.03 42.32
N TYR A 203 -53.47 30.33 42.17
CA TYR A 203 -53.42 28.91 41.82
C TYR A 203 -53.95 28.01 42.93
N GLU A 204 -53.59 28.26 44.19
CA GLU A 204 -54.12 27.56 45.37
C GLU A 204 -55.64 27.79 45.52
N SER A 205 -56.11 29.05 45.38
CA SER A 205 -57.54 29.38 45.41
C SER A 205 -58.34 28.71 44.28
N PHE A 206 -57.72 28.50 43.10
CA PHE A 206 -58.35 27.83 41.96
C PHE A 206 -58.36 26.30 42.11
N ILE A 207 -57.32 25.72 42.72
CA ILE A 207 -57.25 24.29 43.05
C ILE A 207 -58.28 23.93 44.14
N GLU A 208 -58.52 24.81 45.11
CA GLU A 208 -59.55 24.63 46.14
C GLU A 208 -60.97 24.65 45.55
N MET A 209 -61.24 25.60 44.63
CA MET A 209 -62.50 25.66 43.87
C MET A 209 -62.74 24.41 43.00
N LEU A 210 -61.68 23.84 42.41
CA LEU A 210 -61.76 22.61 41.63
C LEU A 210 -61.97 21.35 42.50
N LYS A 211 -61.54 21.36 43.77
CA LYS A 211 -61.82 20.28 44.73
C LYS A 211 -63.28 20.29 45.17
N ASP A 212 -63.85 21.48 45.42
CA ASP A 212 -65.29 21.63 45.74
C ASP A 212 -66.19 21.18 44.57
N LEU A 213 -65.82 21.50 43.33
CA LEU A 213 -66.52 21.03 42.12
C LEU A 213 -66.37 19.52 41.87
N ASN A 214 -65.35 18.89 42.45
CA ASN A 214 -65.05 17.47 42.25
C ASN A 214 -65.66 16.57 43.35
N GLU A 215 -66.12 17.11 44.49
CA GLU A 215 -66.92 16.33 45.45
C GLU A 215 -68.36 16.07 44.96
N ASP A 216 -68.95 16.99 44.20
CA ASP A 216 -70.31 16.83 43.65
C ASP A 216 -70.38 15.82 42.47
N TYR A 217 -69.24 15.49 41.85
CA TYR A 217 -69.19 14.58 40.69
C TYR A 217 -68.37 13.33 40.98
N LYS A 218 -68.99 12.37 41.66
CA LYS A 218 -68.46 11.03 41.90
C LYS A 218 -67.83 10.42 40.64
N LEU A 219 -66.51 10.23 40.72
CA LEU A 219 -65.64 9.52 39.81
C LEU A 219 -66.15 8.11 39.48
N THR A 220 -66.81 7.91 38.32
CA THR A 220 -66.76 6.60 37.63
C THR A 220 -67.26 6.64 36.17
N LYS A 221 -66.63 7.44 35.28
CA LYS A 221 -66.52 7.16 33.82
C LYS A 221 -65.70 8.17 32.98
N MET A 222 -64.73 8.90 33.56
CA MET A 222 -64.08 10.03 32.88
C MET A 222 -62.72 9.71 32.23
N ARG A 223 -62.72 8.94 31.13
CA ARG A 223 -61.63 9.05 30.13
C ARG A 223 -62.17 9.60 28.81
N GLU A 224 -63.35 9.17 28.40
CA GLU A 224 -64.06 9.76 27.25
C GLU A 224 -64.67 11.11 27.59
N THR A 225 -65.00 11.36 28.87
CA THR A 225 -65.46 12.66 29.31
C THR A 225 -64.36 13.58 29.82
N PHE A 226 -63.09 13.16 29.84
CA PHE A 226 -61.99 14.09 30.14
C PHE A 226 -61.81 15.06 28.97
N ASP A 227 -61.77 14.57 27.73
CA ASP A 227 -61.68 15.43 26.55
C ASP A 227 -62.93 16.29 26.37
N THR A 228 -64.14 15.76 26.67
CA THR A 228 -65.38 16.56 26.55
C THR A 228 -65.60 17.52 27.72
N CYS A 229 -65.20 17.19 28.96
CA CYS A 229 -65.18 18.16 30.06
C CYS A 229 -64.08 19.20 29.85
N TRP A 230 -62.93 18.83 29.30
CA TRP A 230 -61.85 19.77 29.00
C TRP A 230 -62.26 20.76 27.90
N ASP A 231 -62.94 20.30 26.84
CA ASP A 231 -63.51 21.18 25.81
C ASP A 231 -64.62 22.09 26.38
N LEU A 232 -65.42 21.59 27.31
CA LEU A 232 -66.48 22.36 27.97
C LEU A 232 -65.92 23.44 28.92
N VAL A 233 -64.84 23.11 29.64
CA VAL A 233 -64.07 24.03 30.50
C VAL A 233 -63.37 25.10 29.66
N CYS A 234 -62.70 24.71 28.56
CA CYS A 234 -62.10 25.65 27.60
C CYS A 234 -63.15 26.56 26.93
N ARG A 235 -64.38 26.07 26.69
CA ARG A 235 -65.49 26.89 26.17
C ARG A 235 -66.09 27.84 27.20
N LYS A 236 -66.16 27.46 28.48
CA LYS A 236 -66.73 28.29 29.56
C LYS A 236 -65.76 29.35 30.08
N CYS A 237 -64.48 29.04 30.15
CA CYS A 237 -63.45 29.94 30.67
C CYS A 237 -62.80 30.82 29.59
N GLY A 238 -63.22 30.67 28.32
CA GLY A 238 -62.50 31.22 27.17
C GLY A 238 -61.16 30.50 26.97
N TYR A 239 -60.61 30.57 25.76
CA TYR A 239 -59.27 30.02 25.46
C TYR A 239 -58.21 30.83 26.21
N ASP A 240 -58.03 30.52 27.49
CA ASP A 240 -56.98 31.09 28.32
C ASP A 240 -55.63 30.54 27.85
N ILE A 241 -54.70 31.47 27.63
CA ILE A 241 -53.38 31.29 27.02
C ILE A 241 -52.53 30.31 27.86
N ARG A 242 -52.82 30.22 29.17
CA ARG A 242 -52.15 29.32 30.12
C ARG A 242 -52.31 27.83 29.75
N PHE A 243 -53.43 27.43 29.14
CA PHE A 243 -53.67 26.02 28.78
C PHE A 243 -52.98 25.58 27.47
N LEU A 244 -52.63 26.51 26.57
CA LEU A 244 -51.87 26.22 25.35
C LEU A 244 -50.39 25.94 25.64
N SER A 245 -49.84 26.59 26.68
CA SER A 245 -48.47 26.42 27.14
C SER A 245 -48.15 24.97 27.55
N VAL A 246 -49.02 24.36 28.38
CA VAL A 246 -48.81 23.00 28.92
C VAL A 246 -48.85 21.91 27.85
N LYS A 247 -49.73 22.03 26.84
CA LYS A 247 -49.80 21.08 25.71
C LYS A 247 -48.57 21.15 24.81
N SER A 248 -47.96 22.34 24.70
CA SER A 248 -46.70 22.54 23.97
C SER A 248 -45.50 21.94 24.70
N GLU A 249 -45.47 22.04 26.03
CA GLU A 249 -44.37 21.56 26.86
C GLU A 249 -44.35 20.02 26.97
N ALA A 250 -45.51 19.37 27.12
CA ALA A 250 -45.62 17.92 27.10
C ALA A 250 -45.17 17.32 25.75
N LYS A 251 -45.47 18.01 24.63
CA LYS A 251 -45.00 17.63 23.29
C LYS A 251 -43.49 17.76 23.16
N ARG A 252 -42.89 18.84 23.68
CA ARG A 252 -41.42 19.04 23.71
C ARG A 252 -40.72 17.93 24.51
N LYS A 253 -41.20 17.64 25.73
CA LYS A 253 -40.66 16.55 26.57
C LYS A 253 -40.75 15.18 25.87
N ASN A 254 -41.86 14.89 25.20
CA ASN A 254 -41.99 13.63 24.43
C ASN A 254 -41.02 13.58 23.24
N THR A 255 -40.86 14.68 22.48
CA THR A 255 -39.88 14.73 21.39
C THR A 255 -38.44 14.57 21.86
N GLU A 256 -38.09 15.15 23.01
CA GLU A 256 -36.78 14.99 23.64
C GLU A 256 -36.54 13.55 24.10
N LEU A 257 -37.52 12.91 24.74
CA LEU A 257 -37.44 11.51 25.14
C LEU A 257 -37.23 10.58 23.93
N LEU A 258 -37.97 10.80 22.83
CA LEU A 258 -37.77 10.06 21.57
C LEU A 258 -36.40 10.32 20.95
N ALA A 259 -35.88 11.54 21.04
CA ALA A 259 -34.54 11.88 20.57
C ALA A 259 -33.44 11.19 21.40
N LEU A 260 -33.59 11.17 22.73
CA LEU A 260 -32.69 10.47 23.65
C LEU A 260 -32.71 8.96 23.41
N GLU A 261 -33.88 8.36 23.21
CA GLU A 261 -34.00 6.94 22.88
C GLU A 261 -33.33 6.60 21.55
N ARG A 262 -33.52 7.43 20.51
CA ARG A 262 -32.82 7.30 19.22
C ARG A 262 -31.30 7.40 19.38
N LEU A 263 -30.81 8.34 20.18
CA LEU A 263 -29.38 8.48 20.47
C LEU A 263 -28.82 7.27 21.22
N LYS A 264 -29.54 6.76 22.22
CA LYS A 264 -29.16 5.56 22.98
C LYS A 264 -29.09 4.33 22.07
N ASN A 265 -30.10 4.13 21.23
CA ASN A 265 -30.13 3.05 20.25
C ASN A 265 -29.01 3.17 19.22
N LYS A 266 -28.72 4.40 18.75
CA LYS A 266 -27.59 4.66 17.84
C LYS A 266 -26.25 4.35 18.49
N ARG A 267 -25.99 4.80 19.72
CA ARG A 267 -24.75 4.50 20.46
C ARG A 267 -24.57 2.99 20.64
N ARG A 268 -25.63 2.25 20.96
CA ARG A 268 -25.59 0.79 21.08
C ARG A 268 -25.20 0.11 19.76
N LEU A 269 -25.78 0.55 18.65
CA LEU A 269 -25.44 0.02 17.31
C LEU A 269 -24.00 0.36 16.91
N ASP A 270 -23.56 1.60 17.16
CA ASP A 270 -22.19 2.03 16.87
C ASP A 270 -21.18 1.26 17.74
N GLN A 271 -21.50 0.97 19.00
CA GLN A 271 -20.69 0.14 19.88
C GLN A 271 -20.60 -1.31 19.38
N GLN A 272 -21.72 -1.90 18.95
CA GLN A 272 -21.72 -3.26 18.38
C GLN A 272 -20.88 -3.33 17.10
N ARG A 273 -20.96 -2.32 16.23
CA ARG A 273 -20.11 -2.21 15.03
C ARG A 273 -18.64 -2.08 15.40
N ALA A 274 -18.31 -1.17 16.31
CA ALA A 274 -16.93 -0.97 16.78
C ALA A 274 -16.34 -2.25 17.39
N MET A 275 -17.13 -3.04 18.13
CA MET A 275 -16.69 -4.33 18.67
C MET A 275 -16.48 -5.38 17.56
N GLY A 276 -17.37 -5.43 16.56
CA GLY A 276 -17.22 -6.30 15.39
C GLY A 276 -15.97 -5.97 14.57
N ASP A 277 -15.76 -4.68 14.30
CA ASP A 277 -14.59 -4.18 13.57
C ASP A 277 -13.30 -4.47 14.35
N ALA A 278 -13.26 -4.18 15.65
CA ALA A 278 -12.11 -4.48 16.51
C ALA A 278 -11.80 -5.97 16.59
N SER A 279 -12.82 -6.84 16.63
CA SER A 279 -12.63 -8.29 16.61
C SER A 279 -12.09 -8.77 15.25
N SER A 280 -12.61 -8.23 14.14
CA SER A 280 -12.10 -8.53 12.80
C SER A 280 -10.64 -8.12 12.63
N GLU A 281 -10.27 -6.91 13.07
CA GLU A 281 -8.89 -6.43 12.99
C GLU A 281 -7.94 -7.23 13.88
N ARG A 282 -8.37 -7.63 15.08
CA ARG A 282 -7.56 -8.55 15.92
C ARG A 282 -7.31 -9.88 15.22
N LYS A 283 -8.33 -10.48 14.60
CA LYS A 283 -8.18 -11.73 13.84
C LYS A 283 -7.21 -11.57 12.66
N LYS A 284 -7.30 -10.47 11.90
CA LYS A 284 -6.35 -10.17 10.81
C LYS A 284 -4.93 -10.01 11.33
N LEU A 285 -4.74 -9.33 12.46
CA LEU A 285 -3.42 -9.13 13.05
C LEU A 285 -2.82 -10.44 13.56
N MET A 286 -3.60 -11.26 14.27
CA MET A 286 -3.18 -12.59 14.71
C MET A 286 -2.78 -13.46 13.52
N ARG A 287 -3.61 -13.47 12.47
CA ARG A 287 -3.31 -14.16 11.22
C ARG A 287 -2.03 -13.68 10.57
N SER A 288 -1.86 -12.38 10.38
CA SER A 288 -0.63 -11.82 9.79
C SER A 288 0.61 -12.16 10.63
N THR A 289 0.48 -12.17 11.95
CA THR A 289 1.58 -12.52 12.86
C THR A 289 1.94 -14.00 12.72
N ALA A 290 0.95 -14.90 12.73
CA ALA A 290 1.15 -16.33 12.51
C ALA A 290 1.79 -16.61 11.14
N GLU A 291 1.35 -15.93 10.07
CA GLU A 291 1.93 -16.07 8.72
C GLU A 291 3.42 -15.67 8.72
N LYS A 292 3.77 -14.56 9.39
CA LYS A 292 5.17 -14.11 9.50
C LYS A 292 6.03 -15.08 10.30
N THR A 293 5.54 -15.55 11.45
CA THR A 293 6.26 -16.53 12.27
C THR A 293 6.49 -17.83 11.51
N LEU A 294 5.45 -18.36 10.84
CA LEU A 294 5.59 -19.56 10.02
C LEU A 294 6.54 -19.33 8.84
N THR A 295 6.49 -18.17 8.20
CA THR A 295 7.43 -17.81 7.12
C THR A 295 8.87 -17.74 7.64
N SER A 296 9.10 -17.22 8.85
CA SER A 296 10.43 -17.23 9.48
C SER A 296 10.91 -18.66 9.70
N LEU A 297 10.08 -19.51 10.30
CA LEU A 297 10.41 -20.92 10.51
C LEU A 297 10.71 -21.64 9.18
N LEU A 298 9.94 -21.37 8.14
CA LEU A 298 10.19 -21.90 6.80
C LEU A 298 11.57 -21.48 6.27
N ASN A 299 11.95 -20.20 6.43
CA ASN A 299 13.27 -19.72 6.03
C ASN A 299 14.42 -20.36 6.83
N ASP A 300 14.20 -20.58 8.13
CA ASP A 300 15.24 -21.08 9.05
C ASP A 300 15.46 -22.59 8.92
N TYR A 301 14.43 -23.34 8.54
CA TYR A 301 14.44 -24.80 8.64
C TYR A 301 14.19 -25.53 7.31
N VAL A 302 13.54 -24.90 6.34
CA VAL A 302 13.18 -25.54 5.07
C VAL A 302 14.06 -24.98 3.97
N PHE A 303 15.14 -25.71 3.70
CA PHE A 303 16.09 -25.41 2.62
C PHE A 303 15.85 -26.23 1.35
N HIS A 304 15.09 -27.33 1.48
CA HIS A 304 14.78 -28.27 0.41
C HIS A 304 13.36 -28.03 -0.08
N ALA A 305 13.24 -27.59 -1.33
CA ALA A 305 11.96 -27.36 -1.96
C ALA A 305 11.30 -28.66 -2.45
N GLU A 306 12.06 -29.76 -2.44
CA GLU A 306 11.66 -31.08 -2.91
C GLU A 306 10.88 -31.88 -1.86
N ALA A 307 11.01 -31.54 -0.57
CA ALA A 307 10.27 -32.22 0.49
C ALA A 307 8.75 -32.05 0.29
N THR A 308 7.98 -33.09 0.65
CA THR A 308 6.52 -33.03 0.52
C THR A 308 5.94 -32.02 1.49
N ASP A 309 4.81 -31.40 1.13
CA ASP A 309 4.19 -30.38 1.99
C ASP A 309 3.82 -30.96 3.36
N THR A 310 3.43 -32.24 3.40
CA THR A 310 3.15 -32.99 4.63
C THR A 310 4.40 -33.22 5.48
N GLU A 311 5.53 -33.63 4.89
CA GLU A 311 6.79 -33.80 5.62
C GLU A 311 7.28 -32.48 6.21
N ILE A 312 7.18 -31.40 5.44
CA ILE A 312 7.55 -30.05 5.90
C ILE A 312 6.68 -29.66 7.08
N ILE A 313 5.36 -29.82 6.98
CA ILE A 313 4.44 -29.47 8.07
C ILE A 313 4.72 -30.33 9.30
N ASP A 314 4.84 -31.65 9.17
CA ASP A 314 5.14 -32.57 10.27
C ASP A 314 6.51 -32.32 10.91
N PHE A 315 7.47 -31.81 10.15
CA PHE A 315 8.76 -31.40 10.68
C PHE A 315 8.65 -30.08 11.46
N LEU A 316 7.93 -29.09 10.93
CA LEU A 316 7.76 -27.78 11.55
C LEU A 316 6.96 -27.85 12.84
N THR A 317 5.94 -28.72 12.93
CA THR A 317 5.15 -28.90 14.16
C THR A 317 5.98 -29.37 15.35
N LYS A 318 7.07 -30.10 15.09
CA LYS A 318 8.01 -30.57 16.13
C LYS A 318 8.98 -29.47 16.58
N LYS A 319 9.02 -28.31 15.92
CA LYS A 319 9.95 -27.23 16.24
C LYS A 319 9.40 -26.30 17.32
N ARG A 320 10.30 -25.90 18.22
CA ARG A 320 10.02 -24.86 19.20
C ARG A 320 9.73 -23.55 18.47
N GLY A 321 8.57 -22.96 18.76
CA GLY A 321 8.13 -21.71 18.12
C GLY A 321 7.05 -21.89 17.04
N TYR A 322 6.65 -23.13 16.72
CA TYR A 322 5.45 -23.35 15.92
C TYR A 322 4.23 -22.79 16.64
N PRO A 323 3.42 -21.89 16.02
CA PRO A 323 2.26 -21.30 16.68
C PRO A 323 1.24 -22.38 17.05
N GLN A 324 0.77 -22.37 18.30
CA GLN A 324 -0.19 -23.37 18.80
C GLN A 324 -1.59 -23.21 18.18
N ASP A 325 -1.89 -22.01 17.71
CA ASP A 325 -3.13 -21.61 17.06
C ASP A 325 -3.11 -21.85 15.54
N VAL A 326 -2.15 -22.63 15.02
CA VAL A 326 -2.00 -22.97 13.60
C VAL A 326 -2.14 -24.47 13.38
N TYR A 327 -2.71 -24.86 12.24
CA TYR A 327 -2.86 -26.26 11.84
C TYR A 327 -1.49 -26.96 11.80
N PRO A 328 -1.34 -28.20 12.29
CA PRO A 328 -2.36 -29.12 12.81
C PRO A 328 -2.56 -29.12 14.32
N LEU A 329 -1.88 -28.22 15.07
CA LEU A 329 -1.94 -28.22 16.53
C LEU A 329 -3.24 -27.59 17.08
N ALA A 330 -3.83 -26.66 16.34
CA ALA A 330 -5.07 -26.03 16.75
C ALA A 330 -6.29 -26.94 16.57
N ASP A 331 -7.16 -26.98 17.58
CA ASP A 331 -8.47 -27.62 17.48
C ASP A 331 -9.30 -26.97 16.36
N SER A 332 -10.01 -27.80 15.59
CA SER A 332 -10.51 -27.49 14.23
C SER A 332 -11.42 -26.26 14.09
N TYR A 333 -11.89 -25.65 15.18
CA TYR A 333 -12.89 -24.59 15.17
C TYR A 333 -12.33 -23.17 15.39
N GLU A 334 -11.10 -23.01 15.89
CA GLU A 334 -10.51 -21.69 16.18
C GLU A 334 -9.06 -21.55 15.68
N CYS A 335 -8.75 -22.19 14.55
CA CYS A 335 -7.42 -22.08 13.96
C CYS A 335 -7.21 -20.70 13.29
N THR A 336 -6.13 -20.01 13.64
CA THR A 336 -5.72 -18.73 13.03
C THR A 336 -5.30 -18.92 11.56
N LEU A 337 -4.65 -20.05 11.25
CA LEU A 337 -4.30 -20.45 9.87
C LEU A 337 -4.71 -21.89 9.62
N ASP A 338 -5.70 -22.06 8.75
CA ASP A 338 -6.19 -23.38 8.37
C ASP A 338 -5.14 -24.18 7.56
N LYS A 339 -5.45 -25.46 7.33
CA LYS A 339 -4.57 -26.35 6.55
C LYS A 339 -4.26 -25.79 5.16
N SER A 340 -5.24 -25.15 4.50
CA SER A 340 -5.07 -24.60 3.14
C SER A 340 -4.10 -23.42 3.15
N ASP A 341 -4.20 -22.56 4.14
CA ASP A 341 -3.34 -21.41 4.34
C ASP A 341 -1.90 -21.84 4.63
N VAL A 342 -1.70 -22.83 5.50
CA VAL A 342 -0.37 -23.40 5.81
C VAL A 342 0.24 -24.02 4.55
N VAL A 343 -0.49 -24.88 3.84
CA VAL A 343 -0.01 -25.50 2.57
C VAL A 343 0.33 -24.43 1.54
N ARG A 344 -0.50 -23.38 1.39
CA ARG A 344 -0.22 -22.27 0.48
C ARG A 344 1.07 -21.52 0.85
N LEU A 345 1.36 -21.34 2.14
CA LEU A 345 2.60 -20.70 2.60
C LEU A 345 3.82 -21.58 2.33
N VAL A 346 3.71 -22.89 2.58
CA VAL A 346 4.75 -23.87 2.27
C VAL A 346 5.05 -23.86 0.77
N GLN A 347 4.02 -23.94 -0.07
CA GLN A 347 4.18 -23.92 -1.53
C GLN A 347 4.80 -22.61 -2.01
N ARG A 348 4.34 -21.47 -1.49
CA ARG A 348 4.94 -20.15 -1.80
C ARG A 348 6.42 -20.10 -1.43
N HIS A 349 6.82 -20.70 -0.30
CA HIS A 349 8.21 -20.79 0.11
C HIS A 349 9.03 -21.69 -0.81
N LYS A 350 8.50 -22.86 -1.19
CA LYS A 350 9.11 -23.78 -2.17
C LYS A 350 9.34 -23.07 -3.51
N ASP A 351 8.33 -22.36 -4.01
CA ASP A 351 8.44 -21.57 -5.23
C ASP A 351 9.52 -20.48 -5.10
N ASN A 352 9.62 -19.82 -3.95
CA ASN A 352 10.67 -18.82 -3.68
C ASN A 352 12.08 -19.45 -3.68
N ILE A 353 12.26 -20.62 -3.07
CA ILE A 353 13.53 -21.36 -3.14
C ILE A 353 13.88 -21.69 -4.59
N TRP A 354 12.93 -22.23 -5.36
CA TRP A 354 13.15 -22.54 -6.77
C TRP A 354 13.47 -21.31 -7.60
N ASN A 355 12.79 -20.19 -7.37
CA ASN A 355 13.07 -18.93 -8.04
C ASN A 355 14.48 -18.40 -7.70
N LYS A 356 14.91 -18.49 -6.43
CA LYS A 356 16.27 -18.10 -6.02
C LYS A 356 17.33 -18.99 -6.67
N ARG A 357 17.10 -20.31 -6.70
CA ARG A 357 18.01 -21.26 -7.37
C ARG A 357 18.06 -21.01 -8.87
N GLY A 358 16.91 -20.77 -9.51
CA GLY A 358 16.81 -20.42 -10.93
C GLY A 358 17.59 -19.14 -11.24
N ALA A 359 17.45 -18.11 -10.41
CA ALA A 359 18.20 -16.86 -10.56
C ALA A 359 19.71 -17.07 -10.43
N ARG A 360 20.17 -17.92 -9.48
CA ARG A 360 21.59 -18.29 -9.36
C ARG A 360 22.09 -19.07 -10.57
N LEU A 361 21.31 -20.02 -11.07
CA LEU A 361 21.62 -20.76 -12.30
C LEU A 361 21.75 -19.81 -13.49
N SER A 362 20.79 -18.90 -13.69
CA SER A 362 20.86 -17.91 -14.77
C SER A 362 22.04 -16.94 -14.62
N ALA A 363 22.41 -16.55 -13.40
CA ALA A 363 23.60 -15.75 -13.17
C ALA A 363 24.88 -16.51 -13.54
N PHE A 364 25.00 -17.76 -13.05
CA PHE A 364 26.11 -18.66 -13.37
C PHE A 364 26.25 -18.88 -14.88
N LEU A 365 25.13 -19.12 -15.57
CA LEU A 365 25.10 -19.31 -17.02
C LEU A 365 25.55 -18.07 -17.79
N ARG A 366 25.18 -16.87 -17.34
CA ARG A 366 25.65 -15.61 -17.95
C ARG A 366 27.14 -15.40 -17.76
N GLU A 367 27.65 -15.62 -16.55
CA GLU A 367 29.08 -15.50 -16.23
C GLU A 367 29.95 -16.49 -17.03
N ASN A 368 29.40 -17.68 -17.31
CA ASN A 368 30.09 -18.74 -18.06
C ASN A 368 29.65 -18.85 -19.52
N SER A 369 28.90 -17.86 -20.05
CA SER A 369 28.39 -17.86 -21.43
C SER A 369 29.46 -18.11 -22.49
N HIS A 370 30.68 -17.61 -22.29
CA HIS A 370 31.83 -17.81 -23.19
C HIS A 370 32.30 -19.28 -23.29
N LYS A 371 32.04 -20.10 -22.27
CA LYS A 371 32.38 -21.54 -22.25
C LYS A 371 31.33 -22.36 -22.98
N PHE A 372 30.10 -21.87 -23.03
CA PHE A 372 29.01 -22.50 -23.74
C PHE A 372 29.04 -22.03 -25.19
N HIS A 373 29.94 -22.60 -25.99
CA HIS A 373 29.85 -22.44 -27.44
C HIS A 373 28.49 -22.98 -27.89
N LEU A 374 27.58 -22.08 -28.31
CA LEU A 374 26.31 -22.43 -28.92
C LEU A 374 26.57 -23.06 -30.29
N LYS A 375 27.08 -24.29 -30.34
CA LYS A 375 27.19 -25.08 -31.56
C LYS A 375 25.85 -25.73 -31.89
N ASP A 376 25.72 -26.10 -33.16
CA ASP A 376 24.47 -26.36 -33.88
C ASP A 376 23.60 -27.50 -33.32
N ASP A 377 24.18 -28.40 -32.51
CA ASP A 377 23.45 -29.49 -31.88
C ASP A 377 23.10 -29.16 -30.42
N TRP A 378 22.22 -28.18 -30.24
CA TRP A 378 21.71 -27.72 -28.94
C TRP A 378 20.71 -28.72 -28.33
N GLN A 379 21.09 -29.99 -28.21
CA GLN A 379 20.40 -30.88 -27.27
C GLN A 379 20.75 -30.39 -25.87
N PRO A 380 19.77 -30.31 -24.94
CA PRO A 380 20.00 -29.92 -23.56
C PRO A 380 20.73 -31.05 -22.84
N ASN A 381 21.95 -31.35 -23.28
CA ASN A 381 22.78 -32.27 -22.56
C ASN A 381 23.39 -31.45 -21.44
N VAL A 382 22.78 -31.52 -20.26
CA VAL A 382 23.31 -30.91 -19.04
C VAL A 382 24.79 -31.30 -18.89
N SER A 383 25.22 -32.45 -19.46
CA SER A 383 26.61 -32.89 -19.74
C SER A 383 27.60 -31.76 -20.03
N ASP A 384 27.20 -30.80 -20.86
CA ASP A 384 28.05 -29.71 -21.34
C ASP A 384 28.10 -28.51 -20.36
N LEU A 385 27.16 -28.41 -19.40
CA LEU A 385 27.17 -27.38 -18.34
C LEU A 385 28.27 -27.60 -17.31
N ILE A 386 28.59 -28.86 -17.01
CA ILE A 386 29.41 -29.24 -15.85
C ILE A 386 30.83 -29.63 -16.28
N PHE A 387 31.05 -29.95 -17.56
CA PHE A 387 32.32 -30.46 -18.06
C PHE A 387 32.71 -29.91 -19.43
N ASP A 388 33.34 -28.75 -19.45
CA ASP A 388 34.45 -28.52 -20.39
C ASP A 388 35.75 -28.64 -19.59
N SER A 389 36.11 -29.89 -19.28
CA SER A 389 37.15 -30.17 -18.29
C SER A 389 37.77 -31.54 -18.54
N THR A 390 38.65 -31.59 -19.54
CA THR A 390 39.74 -32.56 -19.56
C THR A 390 40.79 -32.27 -18.47
N GLN A 391 40.62 -31.22 -17.64
CA GLN A 391 41.67 -30.73 -16.72
C GLN A 391 41.29 -30.50 -15.25
N GLN A 392 40.02 -30.55 -14.84
CA GLN A 392 39.57 -30.27 -13.47
C GLN A 392 38.56 -31.34 -13.03
N GLY A 393 39.04 -32.32 -12.25
CA GLY A 393 38.32 -33.53 -11.88
C GLY A 393 36.97 -33.35 -11.15
N PRO A 394 36.32 -34.45 -10.71
CA PRO A 394 34.95 -34.50 -10.14
C PRO A 394 34.64 -33.49 -9.02
N SER A 395 35.67 -32.98 -8.32
CA SER A 395 35.51 -31.99 -7.26
C SER A 395 34.97 -30.64 -7.78
N TYR A 396 35.31 -30.25 -9.01
CA TYR A 396 34.90 -28.97 -9.59
C TYR A 396 33.40 -28.97 -9.92
N GLY A 397 32.89 -30.05 -10.51
CA GLY A 397 31.46 -30.21 -10.77
C GLY A 397 30.61 -30.14 -9.50
N LYS A 398 31.07 -30.78 -8.41
CA LYS A 398 30.40 -30.68 -7.10
C LYS A 398 30.36 -29.24 -6.57
N SER A 399 31.43 -28.47 -6.69
CA SER A 399 31.45 -27.07 -6.25
C SER A 399 30.48 -26.18 -7.05
N ILE A 400 30.33 -26.41 -8.36
CA ILE A 400 29.39 -25.67 -9.21
C ILE A 400 27.95 -25.98 -8.80
N ILE A 401 27.63 -27.27 -8.69
CA ILE A 401 26.28 -27.71 -8.28
C ILE A 401 25.94 -27.14 -6.89
N SER A 402 26.90 -27.17 -5.95
CA SER A 402 26.74 -26.56 -4.62
C SER A 402 26.57 -25.04 -4.67
N SER A 403 27.28 -24.34 -5.57
CA SER A 403 27.12 -22.89 -5.73
C SER A 403 25.73 -22.52 -6.27
N ILE A 404 25.20 -23.32 -7.21
CA ILE A 404 23.89 -23.07 -7.83
C ILE A 404 22.74 -23.42 -6.87
N LEU A 405 22.78 -24.63 -6.29
CA LEU A 405 21.71 -25.15 -5.43
C LEU A 405 21.81 -24.65 -3.99
N GLY A 406 22.98 -24.14 -3.60
CA GLY A 406 23.35 -23.78 -2.23
C GLY A 406 24.04 -24.94 -1.51
N ASN A 407 24.87 -24.61 -0.52
CA ASN A 407 25.62 -25.55 0.34
C ASN A 407 24.73 -26.42 1.24
N THR A 408 23.42 -26.39 1.04
CA THR A 408 22.44 -27.03 1.92
C THR A 408 22.10 -28.45 1.50
N LEU A 409 22.46 -28.88 0.28
CA LEU A 409 22.15 -30.23 -0.19
C LEU A 409 22.97 -31.31 0.55
N PRO A 410 22.34 -32.41 1.01
CA PRO A 410 23.07 -33.52 1.59
C PRO A 410 24.10 -34.09 0.61
N GLU A 411 25.31 -34.38 1.09
CA GLU A 411 26.39 -34.96 0.28
C GLU A 411 25.99 -36.25 -0.47
N PRO A 412 25.16 -37.16 0.08
CA PRO A 412 24.66 -38.31 -0.66
C PRO A 412 23.85 -37.92 -1.89
N VAL A 413 23.02 -36.88 -1.79
CA VAL A 413 22.22 -36.38 -2.91
C VAL A 413 23.13 -35.74 -3.96
N LEU A 414 24.09 -34.90 -3.57
CA LEU A 414 25.04 -34.29 -4.50
C LEU A 414 25.86 -35.34 -5.24
N THR A 415 26.29 -36.38 -4.53
CA THR A 415 27.00 -37.52 -5.12
C THR A 415 26.11 -38.27 -6.09
N ARG A 416 24.85 -38.53 -5.72
CA ARG A 416 23.91 -39.23 -6.59
C ARG A 416 23.51 -38.44 -7.84
N LEU A 417 23.31 -37.12 -7.69
CA LEU A 417 23.13 -36.20 -8.81
C LEU A 417 24.28 -36.30 -9.80
N TYR A 418 25.51 -36.29 -9.29
CA TYR A 418 26.71 -36.44 -10.10
C TYR A 418 26.79 -37.81 -10.80
N GLU A 419 26.36 -38.89 -10.16
CA GLU A 419 26.34 -40.24 -10.75
C GLU A 419 25.28 -40.41 -11.84
N LEU A 420 24.03 -40.04 -11.55
CA LEU A 420 22.90 -40.10 -12.50
C LEU A 420 23.23 -39.32 -13.76
N TYR A 421 23.86 -38.17 -13.58
CA TYR A 421 24.30 -37.33 -14.67
C TYR A 421 25.39 -37.97 -15.55
N ASN A 422 26.40 -38.61 -14.95
CA ASN A 422 27.51 -39.21 -15.71
C ASN A 422 27.16 -40.55 -16.36
N ASN A 423 25.88 -40.95 -16.36
CA ASN A 423 25.43 -42.28 -16.78
C ASN A 423 26.26 -43.42 -16.15
N LYS A 424 26.79 -43.20 -14.93
CA LYS A 424 27.58 -44.23 -14.25
C LYS A 424 26.61 -45.27 -13.70
N PRO A 425 26.86 -46.57 -13.94
CA PRO A 425 26.02 -47.63 -13.40
C PRO A 425 25.97 -47.53 -11.86
N GLN A 426 24.80 -47.86 -11.31
CA GLN A 426 24.44 -47.67 -9.91
C GLN A 426 25.55 -48.10 -8.95
N ALA A 427 26.23 -47.14 -8.33
CA ALA A 427 27.10 -47.42 -7.20
C ALA A 427 26.23 -47.58 -5.94
N SER A 428 25.51 -48.70 -5.83
CA SER A 428 24.88 -49.27 -4.62
C SER A 428 24.30 -48.32 -3.55
N THR A 429 23.81 -47.12 -3.87
CA THR A 429 23.04 -46.31 -2.93
C THR A 429 21.62 -46.88 -2.88
N THR A 430 21.29 -47.51 -1.76
CA THR A 430 20.08 -48.31 -1.52
C THR A 430 18.83 -47.48 -1.21
N ASP A 431 18.90 -46.15 -1.24
CA ASP A 431 17.78 -45.30 -0.83
C ASP A 431 16.98 -44.77 -2.04
N PRO A 432 15.78 -45.31 -2.31
CA PRO A 432 14.93 -44.87 -3.42
C PRO A 432 14.49 -43.40 -3.29
N ASP A 433 14.47 -42.84 -2.07
CA ASP A 433 14.10 -41.44 -1.86
C ASP A 433 15.19 -40.49 -2.36
N ILE A 434 16.46 -40.87 -2.23
CA ILE A 434 17.60 -40.10 -2.78
C ILE A 434 17.56 -40.11 -4.32
N ASP A 435 17.24 -41.25 -4.94
CA ASP A 435 17.14 -41.38 -6.40
C ASP A 435 16.00 -40.54 -6.98
N LYS A 436 14.84 -40.58 -6.32
CA LYS A 436 13.69 -39.74 -6.67
C LYS A 436 14.05 -38.26 -6.54
N PHE A 437 14.65 -37.86 -5.42
CA PHE A 437 15.05 -36.48 -5.14
C PHE A 437 16.06 -35.95 -6.17
N ALA A 438 17.08 -36.75 -6.49
CA ALA A 438 18.08 -36.39 -7.50
C ALA A 438 17.46 -36.26 -8.90
N SER A 439 16.52 -37.13 -9.25
CA SER A 439 15.80 -37.07 -10.54
C SER A 439 14.93 -35.82 -10.65
N GLU A 440 14.24 -35.42 -9.58
CA GLU A 440 13.43 -34.19 -9.55
C GLU A 440 14.29 -32.94 -9.72
N ILE A 441 15.47 -32.90 -9.09
CA ILE A 441 16.43 -31.80 -9.26
C ILE A 441 16.93 -31.75 -10.70
N LEU A 442 17.32 -32.87 -11.30
CA LEU A 442 17.78 -32.91 -12.69
C LEU A 442 16.70 -32.42 -13.66
N TYR A 443 15.47 -32.88 -13.48
CA TYR A 443 14.33 -32.41 -14.27
C TYR A 443 14.11 -30.90 -14.13
N TRP A 444 14.22 -30.38 -12.90
CA TRP A 444 14.14 -28.94 -12.67
C TRP A 444 15.28 -28.19 -13.37
N PHE A 445 16.52 -28.67 -13.29
CA PHE A 445 17.66 -28.05 -13.98
C PHE A 445 17.44 -27.97 -15.48
N GLU A 446 17.03 -29.08 -16.11
CA GLU A 446 16.78 -29.15 -17.54
C GLU A 446 15.68 -28.14 -17.93
N LYS A 447 14.58 -28.11 -17.18
CA LYS A 447 13.49 -27.16 -17.41
C LYS A 447 13.93 -25.71 -17.23
N SER A 448 14.68 -25.40 -16.18
CA SER A 448 15.20 -24.05 -15.92
C SER A 448 16.23 -23.61 -16.96
N PHE A 449 17.05 -24.54 -17.45
CA PHE A 449 17.99 -24.28 -18.53
C PHE A 449 17.27 -23.98 -19.85
N ILE A 450 16.24 -24.75 -20.21
CA ILE A 450 15.38 -24.48 -21.37
C ILE A 450 14.71 -23.10 -21.26
N GLN A 451 14.19 -22.76 -20.07
CA GLN A 451 13.60 -21.44 -19.83
C GLN A 451 14.61 -20.32 -19.96
N TYR A 452 15.82 -20.50 -19.40
CA TYR A 452 16.91 -19.55 -19.54
C TYR A 452 17.29 -19.36 -21.02
N LYS A 453 17.44 -20.44 -21.79
CA LYS A 453 17.69 -20.37 -23.24
C LYS A 453 16.64 -19.50 -23.91
N LYS A 454 15.37 -19.81 -23.68
CA LYS A 454 14.27 -19.09 -24.32
C LYS A 454 14.33 -17.60 -23.98
N ALA A 455 14.55 -17.27 -22.72
CA ALA A 455 14.66 -15.88 -22.28
C ALA A 455 15.88 -15.17 -22.89
N GLU A 456 17.02 -15.84 -23.00
CA GLU A 456 18.24 -15.29 -23.58
C GLU A 456 18.09 -15.06 -25.10
N VAL A 457 17.47 -15.99 -25.80
CA VAL A 457 17.13 -15.84 -27.22
C VAL A 457 16.18 -14.67 -27.43
N GLU A 458 15.11 -14.58 -26.63
CA GLU A 458 14.18 -13.45 -26.66
C GLU A 458 14.90 -12.12 -26.38
N HIS A 459 15.85 -12.11 -25.44
CA HIS A 459 16.68 -10.95 -25.12
C HIS A 459 17.56 -10.54 -26.32
N LEU A 460 18.32 -11.46 -26.89
CA LEU A 460 19.19 -11.21 -28.05
C LEU A 460 18.39 -10.77 -29.29
N LEU A 461 17.23 -11.38 -29.55
CA LEU A 461 16.34 -10.95 -30.63
C LEU A 461 15.81 -9.53 -30.40
N LYS A 462 15.51 -9.18 -29.15
CA LYS A 462 15.08 -7.82 -28.79
C LYS A 462 16.23 -6.81 -28.92
N GLU A 463 17.45 -7.15 -28.52
CA GLU A 463 18.62 -6.31 -28.71
C GLU A 463 18.92 -6.08 -30.18
N LEU A 464 18.90 -7.14 -31.00
CA LEU A 464 19.04 -7.03 -32.46
C LEU A 464 17.95 -6.14 -33.04
N SER A 465 16.68 -6.37 -32.66
CA SER A 465 15.56 -5.54 -33.12
C SER A 465 15.75 -4.07 -32.75
N THR A 466 16.19 -3.79 -31.52
CA THR A 466 16.45 -2.44 -31.03
C THR A 466 17.59 -1.79 -31.79
N ALA A 467 18.67 -2.51 -32.07
CA ALA A 467 19.81 -2.03 -32.84
C ALA A 467 19.43 -1.65 -34.27
N VAL A 468 18.66 -2.54 -34.91
CA VAL A 468 18.19 -2.41 -36.29
C VAL A 468 17.23 -1.23 -36.43
N VAL A 469 16.38 -0.98 -35.43
CA VAL A 469 15.44 0.16 -35.40
C VAL A 469 16.13 1.47 -35.01
N SER A 470 16.92 1.48 -33.94
CA SER A 470 17.54 2.70 -33.39
C SER A 470 18.52 3.37 -34.36
N ASN A 471 19.19 2.58 -35.20
CA ASN A 471 20.09 3.12 -36.22
C ASN A 471 19.37 3.69 -37.44
N ASN A 472 18.02 3.70 -37.46
CA ASN A 472 17.18 3.98 -38.63
C ASN A 472 17.60 3.19 -39.88
N PHE A 473 18.30 2.07 -39.66
CA PHE A 473 19.03 1.36 -40.69
C PHE A 473 18.07 0.73 -41.69
N VAL A 474 17.04 0.06 -41.16
CA VAL A 474 15.97 -0.52 -41.97
C VAL A 474 15.15 0.56 -42.65
N GLN A 475 14.84 1.65 -41.95
CA GLN A 475 14.09 2.75 -42.57
C GLN A 475 14.86 3.36 -43.75
N HIS A 476 16.17 3.55 -43.61
CA HIS A 476 17.02 4.07 -44.69
C HIS A 476 17.05 3.13 -45.89
N ILE A 477 17.32 1.83 -45.67
CA ILE A 477 17.36 0.84 -46.75
C ILE A 477 15.99 0.69 -47.42
N VAL A 478 14.91 0.62 -46.63
CA VAL A 478 13.54 0.52 -47.15
C VAL A 478 13.20 1.76 -47.97
N SER A 479 13.54 2.96 -47.51
CA SER A 479 13.28 4.20 -48.26
C SER A 479 14.06 4.26 -49.57
N GLN A 480 15.33 3.85 -49.58
CA GLN A 480 16.13 3.76 -50.81
C GLN A 480 15.52 2.78 -51.83
N GLU A 481 15.05 1.63 -51.37
CA GLU A 481 14.47 0.61 -52.23
C GLU A 481 13.09 1.01 -52.78
N VAL A 482 12.26 1.66 -51.94
CA VAL A 482 10.95 2.18 -52.35
C VAL A 482 11.09 3.32 -53.36
N LEU A 483 12.09 4.19 -53.21
CA LEU A 483 12.39 5.24 -54.19
C LEU A 483 12.87 4.67 -55.53
N SER A 484 13.61 3.56 -55.49
CA SER A 484 14.16 2.92 -56.69
C SER A 484 13.13 2.10 -57.47
N ASN A 485 12.05 1.64 -56.81
CA ASN A 485 11.03 0.75 -57.39
C ASN A 485 9.59 1.24 -57.07
N PRO A 486 9.04 2.20 -57.83
CA PRO A 486 7.70 2.75 -57.58
C PRO A 486 6.58 1.70 -57.70
N THR A 487 6.79 0.61 -58.45
CA THR A 487 5.85 -0.51 -58.63
C THR A 487 5.52 -1.27 -57.34
N ILE A 488 6.32 -1.09 -56.27
CA ILE A 488 6.10 -1.70 -54.95
C ILE A 488 4.83 -1.13 -54.27
N GLN A 489 4.38 0.06 -54.69
CA GLN A 489 3.23 0.72 -54.08
C GLN A 489 1.88 0.13 -54.50
N THR A 490 1.79 -0.50 -55.68
CA THR A 490 0.51 -0.82 -56.32
C THR A 490 0.07 -2.28 -56.24
N GLU A 491 1.00 -3.24 -56.16
CA GLU A 491 0.65 -4.67 -56.24
C GLU A 491 1.13 -5.49 -55.02
N PRO A 492 0.24 -6.24 -54.34
CA PRO A 492 0.58 -7.05 -53.17
C PRO A 492 1.43 -8.29 -53.51
N GLN A 493 1.38 -8.81 -54.74
CA GLN A 493 2.17 -9.99 -55.13
C GLN A 493 3.68 -9.73 -55.18
N ASN A 494 4.09 -8.47 -55.34
CA ASN A 494 5.50 -8.07 -55.34
C ASN A 494 6.07 -7.90 -53.92
N HIS A 495 5.25 -7.92 -52.87
CA HIS A 495 5.71 -7.63 -51.50
C HIS A 495 6.65 -8.71 -50.96
N THR A 496 6.41 -9.99 -51.27
CA THR A 496 7.27 -11.09 -50.80
C THR A 496 8.67 -11.00 -51.40
N GLN A 497 8.79 -10.79 -52.72
CA GLN A 497 10.08 -10.65 -53.40
C GLN A 497 10.87 -9.44 -52.89
N VAL A 498 10.18 -8.32 -52.65
CA VAL A 498 10.77 -7.11 -52.08
C VAL A 498 11.25 -7.34 -50.65
N ILE A 499 10.46 -8.02 -49.81
CA ILE A 499 10.86 -8.36 -48.44
C ILE A 499 12.10 -9.25 -48.43
N ASP A 500 12.18 -10.25 -49.32
CA ASP A 500 13.33 -11.16 -49.39
C ASP A 500 14.59 -10.46 -49.94
N SER A 501 14.45 -9.55 -50.90
CA SER A 501 15.55 -8.70 -51.38
C SER A 501 16.09 -7.78 -50.27
N LEU A 502 15.19 -7.07 -49.59
CA LEU A 502 15.53 -6.20 -48.46
C LEU A 502 16.17 -6.99 -47.31
N TYR A 503 15.63 -8.18 -47.01
CA TYR A 503 16.17 -9.08 -46.02
C TYR A 503 17.61 -9.47 -46.35
N THR A 504 17.90 -9.86 -47.60
CA THR A 504 19.25 -10.23 -48.03
C THR A 504 20.23 -9.08 -47.84
N ARG A 505 19.84 -7.85 -48.24
CA ARG A 505 20.67 -6.65 -48.08
C ARG A 505 20.91 -6.27 -46.61
N ILE A 506 19.88 -6.40 -45.76
CA ILE A 506 19.99 -6.18 -44.32
C ILE A 506 20.87 -7.25 -43.66
N VAL A 507 20.76 -8.50 -44.09
CA VAL A 507 21.63 -9.58 -43.61
C VAL A 507 23.08 -9.31 -44.00
N ASP A 508 23.36 -8.96 -45.25
CA ASP A 508 24.73 -8.70 -45.73
C ASP A 508 25.45 -7.60 -44.93
N THR A 509 24.70 -6.63 -44.47
CA THR A 509 25.20 -5.50 -43.68
C THR A 509 25.32 -5.82 -42.19
N LEU A 510 24.45 -6.68 -41.67
CA LEU A 510 24.52 -7.18 -40.29
C LEU A 510 25.52 -8.33 -40.10
N LYS A 511 26.10 -8.88 -41.17
CA LYS A 511 27.11 -9.96 -41.08
C LYS A 511 28.27 -9.62 -40.14
N SER A 512 28.68 -8.35 -40.00
CA SER A 512 29.75 -7.98 -39.05
C SER A 512 29.25 -7.66 -37.64
N ASP A 513 27.94 -7.63 -37.40
CA ASP A 513 27.36 -7.27 -36.10
C ASP A 513 27.45 -8.46 -35.14
N SER A 514 28.06 -8.23 -33.98
CA SER A 514 28.25 -9.26 -32.96
C SER A 514 26.92 -9.83 -32.46
N ARG A 515 25.83 -9.04 -32.44
CA ARG A 515 24.49 -9.49 -32.02
C ARG A 515 23.82 -10.36 -33.08
N TYR A 516 24.10 -10.08 -34.35
CA TYR A 516 23.61 -10.91 -35.46
C TYR A 516 24.29 -12.28 -35.46
N MET A 517 25.62 -12.27 -35.30
CA MET A 517 26.47 -13.46 -35.17
C MET A 517 26.11 -14.29 -33.92
N ALA A 518 25.79 -13.62 -32.81
CA ALA A 518 25.33 -14.30 -31.59
C ALA A 518 24.06 -15.12 -31.79
N LEU A 519 23.29 -14.89 -32.87
CA LEU A 519 22.04 -15.58 -33.20
C LEU A 519 22.19 -16.56 -34.39
N ASP A 520 23.40 -16.88 -34.83
CA ASP A 520 23.62 -17.79 -35.97
C ASP A 520 22.98 -19.17 -35.78
N PHE A 521 22.99 -19.68 -34.54
CA PHE A 521 22.41 -20.97 -34.17
C PHE A 521 20.87 -21.02 -34.24
N ILE A 522 20.19 -19.89 -34.45
CA ILE A 522 18.72 -19.84 -34.61
C ILE A 522 18.33 -18.99 -35.83
N GLU A 523 18.83 -19.43 -36.99
CA GLU A 523 18.59 -18.74 -38.26
C GLU A 523 17.10 -18.50 -38.54
N ALA A 524 16.23 -19.47 -38.26
CA ALA A 524 14.80 -19.39 -38.56
C ALA A 524 14.08 -18.28 -37.75
N GLU A 525 14.30 -18.21 -36.44
CA GLU A 525 13.68 -17.21 -35.56
C GLU A 525 14.26 -15.82 -35.81
N ARG A 526 15.57 -15.73 -36.05
CA ARG A 526 16.25 -14.49 -36.48
C ARG A 526 15.67 -13.97 -37.79
N SER A 527 15.56 -14.83 -38.80
CA SER A 527 15.00 -14.50 -40.12
C SER A 527 13.57 -14.02 -40.01
N SER A 528 12.72 -14.74 -39.26
CA SER A 528 11.33 -14.36 -38.99
C SER A 528 11.23 -12.99 -38.33
N THR A 529 12.05 -12.73 -37.31
CA THR A 529 12.09 -11.46 -36.58
C THR A 529 12.48 -10.30 -37.50
N LEU A 530 13.56 -10.44 -38.27
CA LEU A 530 14.01 -9.40 -39.22
C LEU A 530 12.96 -9.13 -40.31
N LYS A 531 12.35 -10.18 -40.89
CA LYS A 531 11.27 -10.00 -41.87
C LYS A 531 10.07 -9.26 -41.27
N SER A 532 9.72 -9.56 -40.02
CA SER A 532 8.63 -8.86 -39.31
C SER A 532 8.92 -7.36 -39.11
N LEU A 533 10.18 -6.99 -38.84
CA LEU A 533 10.63 -5.60 -38.70
C LEU A 533 10.60 -4.86 -40.03
N ILE A 534 11.01 -5.52 -41.12
CA ILE A 534 10.93 -4.98 -42.49
C ILE A 534 9.47 -4.68 -42.85
N VAL A 535 8.57 -5.65 -42.63
CA VAL A 535 7.13 -5.48 -42.89
C VAL A 535 6.55 -4.31 -42.08
N SER A 536 6.94 -4.20 -40.80
CA SER A 536 6.48 -3.11 -39.93
C SER A 536 6.99 -1.75 -40.40
N SER A 537 8.24 -1.68 -40.87
CA SER A 537 8.85 -0.46 -41.41
C SER A 537 8.19 -0.02 -42.72
N ILE A 538 7.90 -0.95 -43.63
CA ILE A 538 7.16 -0.67 -44.87
C ILE A 538 5.77 -0.10 -44.56
N LYS A 539 5.06 -0.69 -43.60
CA LYS A 539 3.74 -0.18 -43.15
C LYS A 539 3.83 1.22 -42.57
N SER A 540 4.85 1.51 -41.76
CA SER A 540 5.08 2.84 -41.19
C SER A 540 5.36 3.89 -42.25
N ASN A 541 6.19 3.58 -43.26
CA ASN A 541 6.52 4.53 -44.34
C ASN A 541 5.32 4.86 -45.23
N LYS A 542 4.46 3.87 -45.53
CA LYS A 542 3.20 4.13 -46.26
C LYS A 542 2.34 5.17 -45.55
N ASN A 543 2.20 5.09 -44.24
CA ASN A 543 1.42 6.05 -43.46
C ASN A 543 2.06 7.45 -43.37
N SER A 544 3.34 7.62 -43.72
CA SER A 544 4.00 8.94 -43.75
C SER A 544 3.96 9.62 -45.12
N LEU A 545 3.69 8.83 -46.18
CA LEU A 545 3.64 9.30 -47.57
C LEU A 545 2.21 9.67 -48.04
N PHE A 546 1.20 9.29 -47.27
CA PHE A 546 -0.21 9.70 -47.41
C PHE A 546 -0.59 10.61 -46.24
#